data_AF-O18581-F1
#
_entry.id   AF-O18581-F1
#
_cell.length_a   1.000
_cell.length_b   1.000
_cell.length_c   1.000
_cell.angle_alpha   90.00
_cell.angle_beta   90.00
_cell.angle_gamma   90.00
#
_symmetry.space_group_name_H-M   'P 1'
#
loop_
_entity.id
_entity.type
_entity.pdbx_description
1 polymer ?
#
loop_
_entity_poly.entity_id
_entity_poly.type
_entity_poly.pdbx_seq_one_letter_code
_entity_poly.pdbx_strand_id
1 'polypeptide(L)'
;TPQQSAKRLEICRNLLENPFDLRFCHRIVTCDEKWVYWRNPNTNKQWLDYGQTALPVAARGQFEKKSMLCVFWNFEGVIHHEFVPDGCSINSELYCEQLERLYSKISERYPALINRKGVLLQQDNARPHTSHRTKEKFTELHGFELLPHPP
;
A
#
# COMPACT_ATOMS: atom_id res chain seq x y z
N THR A 1 -20.94 -2.66 8.74
CA THR A 1 -22.29 -2.18 9.11
C THR A 1 -22.95 -1.53 7.90
N PRO A 2 -24.29 -1.34 7.89
CA PRO A 2 -24.97 -0.62 6.81
C PRO A 2 -24.40 0.78 6.55
N GLN A 3 -23.97 1.48 7.61
CA GLN A 3 -23.33 2.79 7.53
C GLN A 3 -21.99 2.76 6.79
N GLN A 4 -21.14 1.75 7.08
CA GLN A 4 -19.89 1.57 6.33
C GLN A 4 -20.16 1.27 4.84
N SER A 5 -21.17 0.45 4.55
CA SER A 5 -21.56 0.16 3.17
C SER A 5 -22.04 1.39 2.42
N ALA A 6 -22.85 2.25 3.05
CA ALA A 6 -23.31 3.51 2.45
C ALA A 6 -22.13 4.45 2.15
N LYS A 7 -21.20 4.60 3.10
CA LYS A 7 -19.99 5.42 2.94
C LYS A 7 -19.07 4.91 1.81
N ARG A 8 -18.90 3.58 1.72
CA ARG A 8 -18.17 2.95 0.60
C ARG A 8 -18.80 3.30 -0.75
N LEU A 9 -20.13 3.18 -0.85
CA LEU A 9 -20.86 3.48 -2.07
C LEU A 9 -20.75 4.96 -2.48
N GLU A 10 -20.87 5.87 -1.52
CA GLU A 10 -20.73 7.30 -1.72
C GLU A 10 -19.33 7.67 -2.25
N ILE A 11 -18.27 7.21 -1.56
CA ILE A 11 -16.89 7.48 -1.98
C ILE A 11 -16.63 6.91 -3.38
N CYS A 12 -17.07 5.67 -3.64
CA CYS A 12 -16.92 5.06 -4.96
C CYS A 12 -17.64 5.85 -6.05
N ARG A 13 -18.87 6.35 -5.80
CA ARG A 13 -19.60 7.18 -6.76
C ARG A 13 -18.83 8.47 -7.08
N ASN A 14 -18.35 9.17 -6.06
CA ASN A 14 -17.58 10.41 -6.25
C ASN A 14 -16.27 10.14 -7.02
N LEU A 15 -15.59 9.03 -6.75
CA LEU A 15 -14.38 8.66 -7.48
C LEU A 15 -14.68 8.36 -8.96
N LEU A 16 -15.84 7.76 -9.26
CA LEU A 16 -16.28 7.46 -10.63
C LEU A 16 -16.68 8.70 -11.44
N GLU A 17 -16.93 9.84 -10.81
CA GLU A 17 -17.16 11.11 -11.52
C GLU A 17 -15.88 11.65 -12.18
N ASN A 18 -14.71 11.18 -11.74
CA ASN A 18 -13.46 11.54 -12.39
C ASN A 18 -13.42 10.97 -13.82
N PRO A 19 -12.79 11.67 -14.78
CA PRO A 19 -12.63 11.17 -16.14
C PRO A 19 -11.99 9.78 -16.13
N PHE A 20 -12.62 8.83 -16.82
CA PHE A 20 -12.07 7.50 -17.03
C PHE A 20 -10.97 7.53 -18.11
N ASP A 21 -9.99 8.40 -17.93
CA ASP A 21 -8.85 8.54 -18.81
C ASP A 21 -7.53 8.33 -18.08
N LEU A 22 -6.48 8.12 -18.88
CA LEU A 22 -5.14 7.87 -18.36
C LEU A 22 -4.58 9.06 -17.57
N ARG A 23 -5.10 10.28 -17.71
CA ARG A 23 -4.59 11.46 -17.01
C ARG A 23 -4.89 11.40 -15.52
N PHE A 24 -6.06 10.88 -15.14
CA PHE A 24 -6.39 10.64 -13.73
C PHE A 24 -5.59 9.44 -13.19
N CYS A 25 -5.70 8.28 -13.84
CA CYS A 25 -5.07 7.04 -13.35
C CYS A 25 -3.55 7.12 -13.27
N HIS A 26 -2.87 7.83 -14.18
CA HIS A 26 -1.41 7.95 -14.17
C HIS A 26 -0.88 8.87 -13.05
N ARG A 27 -1.75 9.62 -12.38
CA ARG A 27 -1.39 10.39 -11.17
C ARG A 27 -1.44 9.55 -9.91
N ILE A 28 -2.10 8.40 -9.95
CA ILE A 28 -2.32 7.56 -8.76
C ILE A 28 -1.03 6.87 -8.38
N VAL A 29 -0.64 7.07 -7.12
CA VAL A 29 0.35 6.26 -6.41
C VAL A 29 -0.39 5.59 -5.27
N THR A 30 -0.18 4.30 -5.07
CA THR A 30 -0.79 3.55 -3.98
C THR A 30 0.30 2.96 -3.08
N CYS A 31 -0.06 2.73 -1.83
CA CYS A 31 0.80 2.07 -0.86
C CYS A 31 0.02 1.05 -0.02
N ASP A 32 0.72 0.00 0.38
CA ASP A 32 0.23 -0.99 1.32
C ASP A 32 1.41 -1.69 2.01
N GLU A 33 1.13 -2.29 3.15
CA GLU A 33 2.11 -3.01 3.95
C GLU A 33 1.73 -4.47 4.15
N LYS A 34 2.72 -5.34 3.95
CA LYS A 34 2.50 -6.77 3.99
C LYS A 34 3.54 -7.45 4.87
N TRP A 35 3.07 -8.28 5.80
CA TRP A 35 3.92 -9.24 6.47
C TRP A 35 4.39 -10.32 5.49
N VAL A 36 5.70 -10.37 5.26
CA VAL A 36 6.38 -11.42 4.49
C VAL A 36 7.05 -12.36 5.48
N TYR A 37 6.73 -13.65 5.35
CA TYR A 37 7.25 -14.68 6.23
C TYR A 37 8.43 -15.37 5.57
N TRP A 38 9.49 -15.59 6.35
CA TRP A 38 10.70 -16.23 5.86
C TRP A 38 10.45 -17.68 5.44
N ARG A 39 9.59 -18.36 6.21
CA ARG A 39 9.06 -19.68 5.86
C ARG A 39 7.58 -19.52 5.46
N ASN A 40 7.33 -19.67 4.16
CA ASN A 40 6.01 -19.62 3.58
C ASN A 40 5.74 -20.91 2.78
N PRO A 41 5.48 -22.03 3.47
CA PRO A 41 5.30 -23.31 2.81
C PRO A 41 4.04 -23.27 1.94
N ASN A 42 4.14 -23.80 0.73
CA ASN A 42 3.00 -23.92 -0.17
C ASN A 42 2.08 -25.05 0.32
N THR A 43 0.90 -24.69 0.82
CA THR A 43 -0.14 -25.64 1.28
C THR A 43 -1.20 -25.91 0.23
N ASN A 44 -0.95 -25.57 -1.04
CA ASN A 44 -1.86 -25.89 -2.13
C ASN A 44 -2.10 -27.40 -2.19
N LYS A 45 -3.30 -27.76 -2.66
CA LYS A 45 -3.66 -29.16 -2.88
C LYS A 45 -2.69 -29.77 -3.90
N GLN A 46 -2.21 -30.96 -3.59
CA GLN A 46 -1.36 -31.74 -4.49
C GLN A 46 -2.26 -32.51 -5.46
N TRP A 47 -1.92 -32.48 -6.75
CA TRP A 47 -2.50 -33.38 -7.74
C TRP A 47 -1.81 -34.74 -7.58
N LEU A 48 -2.59 -35.79 -7.39
CA LEU A 48 -2.10 -37.14 -7.08
C LEU A 48 -2.84 -38.16 -7.94
N ASP A 49 -2.15 -39.24 -8.29
CA ASP A 49 -2.79 -40.37 -8.93
C ASP A 49 -3.70 -41.13 -7.95
N TYR A 50 -4.63 -41.91 -8.49
CA TYR A 50 -5.53 -42.73 -7.67
C TYR A 50 -4.74 -43.69 -6.77
N GLY A 51 -4.97 -43.60 -5.45
CA GLY A 51 -4.30 -44.43 -4.44
C GLY A 51 -3.02 -43.84 -3.85
N GLN A 52 -2.54 -42.68 -4.34
CA GLN A 52 -1.40 -41.99 -3.73
C GLN A 52 -1.80 -41.11 -2.55
N THR A 53 -0.92 -41.04 -1.55
CA THR A 53 -1.08 -40.19 -0.36
C THR A 53 -0.33 -38.87 -0.53
N ALA A 54 -0.96 -37.76 -0.16
CA ALA A 54 -0.32 -36.44 -0.20
C ALA A 54 0.88 -36.38 0.75
N LEU A 55 1.95 -35.69 0.31
CA LEU A 55 3.07 -35.40 1.19
C LEU A 55 2.64 -34.38 2.26
N PRO A 56 2.89 -34.63 3.56
CA PRO A 56 2.51 -33.70 4.61
C PRO A 56 3.33 -32.43 4.51
N VAL A 57 2.66 -31.29 4.36
CA VAL A 57 3.28 -29.96 4.44
C VAL A 57 3.05 -29.40 5.83
N ALA A 58 4.11 -29.31 6.63
CA ALA A 58 4.01 -28.74 7.97
C ALA A 58 3.56 -27.27 7.89
N ALA A 59 2.45 -26.96 8.57
CA ALA A 59 1.91 -25.62 8.66
C ALA A 59 2.93 -24.62 9.24
N ARG A 60 2.67 -23.33 9.01
CA ARG A 60 3.47 -22.27 9.60
C ARG A 60 3.25 -22.21 11.11
N GLY A 61 4.32 -22.15 11.89
CA GLY A 61 4.25 -21.88 13.33
C GLY A 61 3.79 -20.43 13.62
N GLN A 62 3.16 -20.22 14.78
CA GLN A 62 2.60 -18.91 15.17
C GLN A 62 3.65 -17.79 15.29
N PHE A 63 4.88 -18.14 15.70
CA PHE A 63 5.98 -17.20 15.98
C PHE A 63 7.13 -17.28 14.97
N GLU A 64 6.84 -17.73 13.75
CA GLU A 64 7.87 -17.76 12.72
C GLU A 64 8.34 -16.35 12.35
N LYS A 65 9.64 -16.24 12.01
CA LYS A 65 10.24 -14.97 11.62
C LYS A 65 9.48 -14.38 10.43
N LYS A 66 9.11 -13.11 10.58
CA LYS A 66 8.42 -12.31 9.57
C LYS A 66 9.00 -10.91 9.54
N SER A 67 8.98 -10.29 8.38
CA SER A 67 9.42 -8.92 8.14
C SER A 67 8.28 -8.18 7.45
N MET A 68 8.06 -6.92 7.82
CA MET A 68 7.00 -6.10 7.22
C MET A 68 7.60 -5.35 6.03
N LEU A 69 7.00 -5.54 4.86
CA LEU A 69 7.37 -4.88 3.62
C LEU A 69 6.38 -3.74 3.38
N CYS A 70 6.89 -2.52 3.22
CA CYS A 70 6.14 -1.37 2.71
C CYS A 70 6.42 -1.25 1.21
N VAL A 71 5.39 -1.11 0.39
CA VAL A 71 5.56 -0.93 -1.06
C VAL A 71 4.73 0.26 -1.52
N PHE A 72 5.33 1.08 -2.39
CA PHE A 72 4.70 2.19 -3.08
C PHE A 72 4.82 1.94 -4.59
N TRP A 73 3.70 1.99 -5.31
CA TRP A 73 3.69 1.70 -6.75
C TRP A 73 2.66 2.55 -7.50
N ASN A 74 2.85 2.64 -8.82
CA ASN A 74 1.91 3.26 -9.75
C ASN A 74 1.62 2.32 -10.93
N PHE A 75 0.99 2.86 -11.98
CA PHE A 75 0.65 2.14 -13.20
C PHE A 75 1.85 1.54 -13.97
N GLU A 76 3.08 2.05 -13.78
CA GLU A 76 4.29 1.49 -14.40
C GLU A 76 4.96 0.41 -13.55
N GLY A 77 4.72 0.41 -12.24
CA GLY A 77 5.28 -0.57 -11.32
C GLY A 77 5.75 0.04 -10.00
N VAL A 78 6.64 -0.68 -9.32
CA VAL A 78 7.15 -0.29 -8.00
C VAL A 78 8.03 0.96 -8.12
N ILE A 79 7.72 1.97 -7.31
CA ILE A 79 8.47 3.22 -7.20
C ILE A 79 9.48 3.12 -6.06
N HIS A 80 8.99 2.67 -4.91
CA HIS A 80 9.79 2.52 -3.70
C HIS A 80 9.28 1.32 -2.90
N HIS A 81 10.18 0.62 -2.26
CA HIS A 81 9.85 -0.40 -1.28
C HIS A 81 10.95 -0.42 -0.23
N GLU A 82 10.57 -0.76 0.99
CA GLU A 82 11.53 -0.98 2.07
C GLU A 82 10.96 -1.93 3.11
N PHE A 83 11.87 -2.62 3.80
CA PHE A 83 11.51 -3.44 4.94
C PHE A 83 11.55 -2.60 6.20
N VAL A 84 10.53 -2.73 7.03
CA VAL A 84 10.53 -2.17 8.38
C VAL A 84 11.62 -2.89 9.20
N PRO A 85 12.43 -2.17 9.98
CA PRO A 85 13.46 -2.77 10.82
C PRO A 85 12.92 -3.87 11.73
N ASP A 86 13.71 -4.94 11.92
CA ASP A 86 13.34 -6.08 12.75
C ASP A 86 12.98 -5.61 14.18
N GLY A 87 11.80 -6.01 14.67
CA GLY A 87 11.30 -5.64 16.00
C GLY A 87 10.60 -4.27 16.08
N CYS A 88 10.56 -3.51 14.98
CA CYS A 88 9.82 -2.26 14.91
C CYS A 88 8.42 -2.46 14.31
N SER A 89 7.51 -1.56 14.64
CA SER A 89 6.21 -1.40 13.95
C SER A 89 6.22 -0.10 13.17
N ILE A 90 5.39 -0.01 12.14
CA ILE A 90 5.18 1.25 11.43
C ILE A 90 4.47 2.20 12.38
N ASN A 91 5.20 3.23 12.79
CA ASN A 91 4.65 4.39 13.47
C ASN A 91 4.58 5.56 12.49
N SER A 92 3.99 6.67 12.92
CA SER A 92 3.83 7.85 12.06
C SER A 92 5.16 8.49 11.66
N GLU A 93 6.18 8.41 12.52
CA GLU A 93 7.51 8.95 12.23
C GLU A 93 8.19 8.19 11.10
N LEU A 94 8.27 6.85 11.21
CA LEU A 94 8.81 6.01 10.16
C LEU A 94 8.05 6.25 8.87
N TYR A 95 6.70 6.25 8.91
CA TYR A 95 5.87 6.50 7.74
C TYR A 95 6.19 7.83 7.04
N CYS A 96 6.38 8.91 7.81
CA CYS A 96 6.77 10.22 7.27
C CYS A 96 8.14 10.17 6.56
N GLU A 97 9.12 9.45 7.11
CA GLU A 97 10.41 9.26 6.44
C GLU A 97 10.26 8.48 5.11
N GLN A 98 9.40 7.46 5.08
CA GLN A 98 9.12 6.70 3.84
C GLN A 98 8.51 7.62 2.78
N LEU A 99 7.60 8.53 3.19
CA LEU A 99 7.00 9.52 2.29
C LEU A 99 8.04 10.49 1.71
N GLU A 100 9.05 10.91 2.48
CA GLU A 100 10.13 11.75 1.98
C GLU A 100 11.03 11.02 0.97
N ARG A 101 11.34 9.75 1.24
CA ARG A 101 12.08 8.87 0.32
C ARG A 101 11.28 8.66 -0.97
N LEU A 102 9.99 8.39 -0.85
CA LEU A 102 9.06 8.27 -1.98
C LEU A 102 9.03 9.57 -2.79
N TYR A 103 8.87 10.72 -2.14
CA TYR A 103 8.82 12.03 -2.78
C TYR A 103 10.07 12.29 -3.63
N SER A 104 11.25 11.98 -3.07
CA SER A 104 12.52 12.11 -3.77
C SER A 104 12.57 11.24 -5.03
N LYS A 105 12.13 9.98 -4.92
CA LYS A 105 12.09 9.04 -6.06
C LYS A 105 11.07 9.44 -7.13
N ILE A 106 9.93 9.97 -6.73
CA ILE A 106 8.93 10.49 -7.68
C ILE A 106 9.45 11.76 -8.36
N SER A 107 10.12 12.65 -7.63
CA SER A 107 10.70 13.87 -8.20
C SER A 107 11.73 13.56 -9.27
N GLU A 108 12.55 12.52 -9.06
CA GLU A 108 13.55 12.05 -10.01
C GLU A 108 12.93 11.35 -11.23
N ARG A 109 12.04 10.37 -10.99
CA ARG A 109 11.52 9.50 -12.06
C ARG A 109 10.31 10.08 -12.80
N TYR A 110 9.50 10.89 -12.12
CA TYR A 110 8.25 11.47 -12.63
C TYR A 110 8.12 12.96 -12.30
N PRO A 111 9.06 13.82 -12.76
CA PRO A 111 9.06 15.25 -12.41
C PRO A 111 7.78 15.98 -12.82
N ALA A 112 7.05 15.49 -13.82
CA ALA A 112 5.76 16.05 -14.22
C ALA A 112 4.65 15.84 -13.18
N LEU A 113 4.73 14.79 -12.36
CA LEU A 113 3.77 14.55 -11.27
C LEU A 113 3.94 15.59 -10.16
N ILE A 114 5.18 15.92 -9.80
CA ILE A 114 5.45 16.92 -8.76
C ILE A 114 5.18 18.34 -9.25
N ASN A 115 5.69 18.70 -10.43
CA ASN A 115 5.72 20.10 -10.86
C ASN A 115 4.45 20.60 -11.57
N ARG A 116 3.57 19.70 -12.05
CA ARG A 116 2.44 20.10 -12.91
C ARG A 116 1.13 19.39 -12.61
N LYS A 117 1.16 18.07 -12.39
CA LYS A 117 -0.06 17.25 -12.35
C LYS A 117 -0.57 16.99 -10.93
N GLY A 118 0.31 16.92 -9.94
CA GLY A 118 0.00 16.42 -8.61
C GLY A 118 -0.10 14.88 -8.58
N VAL A 119 0.46 14.28 -7.52
CA VAL A 119 0.34 12.89 -7.13
C VAL A 119 -0.95 12.68 -6.35
N LEU A 120 -1.75 11.70 -6.77
CA LEU A 120 -2.93 11.25 -6.05
C LEU A 120 -2.56 10.02 -5.22
N LEU A 121 -2.26 10.19 -3.94
CA LEU A 121 -1.86 9.09 -3.07
C LEU A 121 -3.09 8.36 -2.53
N GLN A 122 -3.17 7.06 -2.78
CA GLN A 122 -4.15 6.16 -2.17
C GLN A 122 -3.48 5.30 -1.11
N GLN A 123 -3.98 5.37 0.11
CA GLN A 123 -3.53 4.61 1.27
C GLN A 123 -4.75 4.10 2.04
N ASP A 124 -4.55 3.13 2.94
CA ASP A 124 -5.59 2.68 3.85
C ASP A 124 -5.77 3.67 5.03
N ASN A 125 -6.70 3.36 5.94
CA ASN A 125 -7.00 4.20 7.09
C ASN A 125 -6.22 3.80 8.37
N ALA A 126 -5.04 3.18 8.25
CA ALA A 126 -4.23 2.82 9.41
C ALA A 126 -3.89 4.04 10.29
N ARG A 127 -3.65 3.79 11.57
CA ARG A 127 -3.36 4.86 12.56
C ARG A 127 -2.14 5.72 12.19
N PRO A 128 -1.02 5.17 11.72
CA PRO A 128 0.11 5.97 11.24
C PRO A 128 -0.29 6.89 10.08
N HIS A 129 -1.14 6.42 9.16
CA HIS A 129 -1.53 7.13 7.94
C HIS A 129 -2.46 8.33 8.20
N THR A 130 -3.24 8.25 9.28
CA THR A 130 -4.23 9.28 9.66
C THR A 130 -3.77 10.19 10.80
N SER A 131 -2.54 9.99 11.28
CA SER A 131 -1.95 10.77 12.38
C SER A 131 -1.79 12.26 12.02
N HIS A 132 -1.74 13.13 13.04
CA HIS A 132 -1.50 14.57 12.84
C HIS A 132 -0.20 14.82 12.07
N ARG A 133 0.89 14.18 12.52
CA ARG A 133 2.21 14.31 11.91
C ARG A 133 2.21 13.93 10.43
N THR A 134 1.50 12.87 10.06
CA THR A 134 1.40 12.44 8.66
C THR A 134 0.61 13.44 7.81
N LYS A 135 -0.45 14.04 8.37
CA LYS A 135 -1.22 15.10 7.68
C LYS A 135 -0.38 16.36 7.48
N GLU A 136 0.44 16.74 8.46
CA GLU A 136 1.39 17.84 8.33
C GLU A 136 2.42 17.53 7.24
N LYS A 137 2.97 16.30 7.23
CA LYS A 137 3.91 15.86 6.20
C LYS A 137 3.34 15.98 4.79
N PHE A 138 2.07 15.62 4.56
CA PHE A 138 1.44 15.83 3.26
C PHE A 138 1.30 17.30 2.86
N THR A 139 1.14 18.19 3.84
CA THR A 139 1.09 19.64 3.58
C THR A 139 2.47 20.19 3.20
N GLU A 140 3.54 19.63 3.77
CA GLU A 140 4.93 19.96 3.42
C GLU A 140 5.34 19.42 2.05
N LEU A 141 4.89 18.21 1.71
CA LEU A 141 5.20 17.56 0.43
C LEU A 141 4.30 18.10 -0.69
N HIS A 142 4.69 19.24 -1.25
CA HIS A 142 3.96 19.90 -2.32
C HIS A 142 3.66 18.98 -3.51
N GLY A 143 2.40 19.02 -3.96
CA GLY A 143 1.92 18.20 -5.08
C GLY A 143 1.40 16.84 -4.68
N PHE A 144 1.28 16.51 -3.38
CA PHE A 144 0.57 15.32 -2.93
C PHE A 144 -0.87 15.65 -2.53
N GLU A 145 -1.81 14.86 -3.03
CA GLU A 145 -3.22 14.91 -2.68
C GLU A 145 -3.66 13.50 -2.23
N LEU A 146 -4.37 13.41 -1.11
CA LEU A 146 -4.88 12.13 -0.61
C LEU A 146 -6.21 11.77 -1.29
N LEU A 147 -6.28 10.57 -1.87
CA LEU A 147 -7.53 10.01 -2.34
C LEU A 147 -8.39 9.53 -1.16
N PRO A 148 -9.71 9.77 -1.18
CA PRO A 148 -10.60 9.27 -0.15
C PRO A 148 -10.62 7.73 -0.17
N HIS A 149 -10.37 7.12 0.99
CA HIS A 149 -10.44 5.67 1.17
C HIS A 149 -11.51 5.33 2.21
N PRO A 150 -12.49 4.48 1.89
CA PRO A 150 -13.51 4.10 2.86
C PRO A 150 -12.94 3.16 3.95
N PRO A 151 -13.55 3.11 5.15
CA PRO A 151 -13.32 2.06 6.13
C PRO A 151 -13.90 0.70 5.73
#